data_AF-H2BYV4-F1
#
_entry.id   AF-H2BYV4-F1
#
_cell.length_a   1.000
_cell.length_b   1.000
_cell.length_c   1.000
_cell.angle_alpha   90.00
_cell.angle_beta   90.00
_cell.angle_gamma   90.00
#
_symmetry.space_group_name_H-M   'P 1'
#
loop_
_entity.id
_entity.type
_entity.pdbx_description
1 polymer ?
#
loop_
_entity_poly.entity_id
_entity_poly.type
_entity_poly.pdbx_seq_one_letter_code
_entity_poly.pdbx_strand_id
1 'polypeptide(L)'
;MKNTLLIFMLFLGLGSYSQSSISEIQSAMDQGKLGAAKKLLHQRVSENPNDAVALAYLGDIAGFEKDWDTSIAFYKNLVQMHPDIADYSFKYGAALGMKALSVSKIQSVIYISDIKKYLEKAVELNPKHVEARRVLVELYIKLPGILGGSIDKAQGYADELEDLNKVDYFLAQAFIVKEDKGLAEAEGFFKKALEAHQQLTSQKKRNILNYELGKAASDLEVYPQYGLKLLNEYIDNFGYNDIYSLEWAYFNKAKLQALLMNKSEAIISIDKALTLRDNFKEAELEKKRIQQL
;
A
#
# COMPACT_ATOMS: atom_id res chain seq x y z
N MET A 1 70.21 41.00 3.68
CA MET A 1 69.20 40.88 4.76
C MET A 1 68.02 40.14 4.17
N LYS A 2 67.93 38.83 4.47
CA LYS A 2 66.93 38.23 5.38
C LYS A 2 65.51 38.36 4.79
N ASN A 3 64.99 37.26 4.21
CA ASN A 3 64.12 36.26 4.87
C ASN A 3 62.69 36.83 5.00
N THR A 4 61.59 36.19 4.60
CA THR A 4 61.31 34.76 4.44
C THR A 4 60.05 34.59 3.59
N LEU A 5 60.05 33.51 2.81
CA LEU A 5 58.93 32.71 2.34
C LEU A 5 57.75 32.61 3.34
N LEU A 6 56.50 32.69 2.87
CA LEU A 6 55.37 31.92 3.42
C LEU A 6 54.18 31.90 2.44
N ILE A 7 54.20 30.90 1.57
CA ILE A 7 53.03 30.30 0.94
C ILE A 7 52.63 29.15 1.87
N PHE A 8 51.37 29.05 2.32
CA PHE A 8 50.54 27.82 2.23
C PHE A 8 49.19 27.95 2.95
N MET A 9 48.13 27.74 2.15
CA MET A 9 46.89 27.03 2.45
C MET A 9 46.30 27.15 3.86
N LEU A 10 45.33 28.05 4.01
CA LEU A 10 44.16 27.71 4.82
C LEU A 10 43.22 26.88 3.94
N PHE A 11 43.30 25.56 4.13
CA PHE A 11 42.22 24.63 3.80
C PHE A 11 40.96 25.14 4.53
N LEU A 12 40.18 25.99 3.85
CA LEU A 12 38.74 25.96 4.04
C LEU A 12 38.34 24.60 3.49
N GLY A 13 38.29 23.62 4.40
CA GLY A 13 37.46 22.45 4.23
C GLY A 13 36.04 22.98 4.09
N LEU A 14 35.68 23.37 2.87
CA LEU A 14 34.34 23.20 2.35
C LEU A 14 34.12 21.70 2.47
N GLY A 15 33.64 21.29 3.65
CA GLY A 15 32.81 20.12 3.73
C GLY A 15 31.68 20.41 2.78
N SER A 16 31.86 20.00 1.52
CA SER A 16 30.76 19.63 0.66
C SER A 16 30.08 18.46 1.37
N TYR A 17 29.32 18.79 2.42
CA TYR A 17 28.28 17.93 2.91
C TYR A 17 27.39 17.77 1.69
N SER A 18 27.57 16.65 1.01
CA SER A 18 26.74 16.24 -0.11
C SER A 18 25.34 16.16 0.46
N GLN A 19 24.56 17.22 0.27
CA GLN A 19 23.14 17.20 0.57
C GLN A 19 22.57 16.06 -0.25
N SER A 20 22.21 14.96 0.41
CA SER A 20 21.74 13.78 -0.29
C SER A 20 20.51 14.18 -1.09
N SER A 21 20.61 14.05 -2.40
CA SER A 21 19.54 14.46 -3.29
C SER A 21 18.33 13.55 -3.07
N ILE A 22 17.12 14.10 -3.22
CA ILE A 22 15.89 13.28 -3.18
C ILE A 22 15.95 12.15 -4.22
N SER A 23 16.61 12.39 -5.36
CA SER A 23 16.85 11.36 -6.39
C SER A 23 17.71 10.19 -5.90
N GLU A 24 18.72 10.41 -5.07
CA GLU A 24 19.52 9.33 -4.49
C GLU A 24 18.69 8.48 -3.53
N ILE A 25 17.85 9.13 -2.71
CA ILE A 25 16.94 8.45 -1.78
C ILE A 25 15.95 7.60 -2.56
N GLN A 26 15.29 8.18 -3.56
CA GLN A 26 14.34 7.47 -4.44
C GLN A 26 15.01 6.28 -5.12
N SER A 27 16.19 6.48 -5.73
CA SER A 27 16.95 5.41 -6.36
C SER A 27 17.31 4.27 -5.40
N ALA A 28 17.69 4.60 -4.15
CA ALA A 28 17.95 3.59 -3.14
C ALA A 28 16.67 2.83 -2.73
N MET A 29 15.54 3.53 -2.61
CA MET A 29 14.23 2.95 -2.30
C MET A 29 13.73 2.01 -3.39
N ASP A 30 13.85 2.41 -4.66
CA ASP A 30 13.46 1.62 -5.83
C ASP A 30 14.32 0.36 -5.99
N GLN A 31 15.57 0.40 -5.53
CA GLN A 31 16.47 -0.75 -5.48
C GLN A 31 16.27 -1.63 -4.23
N GLY A 32 15.27 -1.35 -3.39
CA GLY A 32 15.02 -2.05 -2.12
C GLY A 32 16.08 -1.83 -1.06
N LYS A 33 17.00 -0.86 -1.23
CA LYS A 33 18.07 -0.52 -0.28
C LYS A 33 17.54 0.40 0.83
N LEU A 34 16.47 -0.01 1.50
CA LEU A 34 15.75 0.80 2.49
C LEU A 34 16.65 1.26 3.65
N GLY A 35 17.60 0.43 4.09
CA GLY A 35 18.57 0.81 5.12
C GLY A 35 19.46 1.99 4.71
N ALA A 36 19.90 2.05 3.46
CA ALA A 36 20.67 3.16 2.93
C ALA A 36 19.80 4.42 2.81
N ALA A 37 18.57 4.27 2.28
CA ALA A 37 17.62 5.37 2.16
C ALA A 37 17.29 5.99 3.54
N LYS A 38 16.99 5.18 4.55
CA LYS A 38 16.76 5.64 5.93
C LYS A 38 17.93 6.44 6.48
N LYS A 39 19.17 6.00 6.26
CA LYS A 39 20.35 6.72 6.74
C LYS A 39 20.41 8.14 6.16
N LEU A 40 20.17 8.28 4.86
CA LEU A 40 20.14 9.59 4.18
C LEU A 40 18.96 10.44 4.67
N LEU A 41 17.78 9.84 4.85
CA LEU A 41 16.60 10.52 5.36
C LEU A 41 16.78 11.04 6.79
N HIS A 42 17.37 10.23 7.69
CA HIS A 42 17.67 10.67 9.05
C HIS A 42 18.71 11.79 9.08
N GLN A 43 19.70 11.78 8.19
CA GLN A 43 20.62 12.90 8.04
C GLN A 43 19.85 14.18 7.67
N ARG A 44 18.94 14.11 6.69
CA ARG A 44 18.11 15.27 6.30
C ARG A 44 17.25 15.79 7.43
N VAL A 45 16.61 14.92 8.21
CA VAL A 45 15.82 15.33 9.39
C VAL A 45 16.71 15.93 10.49
N SER A 46 17.96 15.46 10.65
CA SER A 46 18.91 16.07 11.59
C SER A 46 19.37 17.46 11.15
N GLU A 47 19.47 17.72 9.84
CA GLU A 47 19.83 19.02 9.26
C GLU A 47 18.63 19.98 9.25
N ASN A 48 17.43 19.46 8.98
CA ASN A 48 16.17 20.18 9.00
C ASN A 48 15.06 19.30 9.62
N PRO A 49 14.73 19.49 10.91
CA PRO A 49 13.69 18.70 11.59
C PRO A 49 12.29 18.78 10.97
N ASN A 50 12.02 19.82 10.16
CA ASN A 50 10.74 20.04 9.49
C ASN A 50 10.82 19.70 7.98
N ASP A 51 11.80 18.91 7.54
CA ASP A 51 11.85 18.41 6.15
C ASP A 51 10.68 17.44 5.91
N ALA A 52 9.57 17.99 5.41
CA ALA A 52 8.34 17.25 5.18
C ALA A 52 8.52 16.07 4.20
N VAL A 53 9.41 16.20 3.22
CA VAL A 53 9.70 15.12 2.27
C VAL A 53 10.43 13.98 2.98
N ALA A 54 11.42 14.30 3.80
CA ALA A 54 12.16 13.28 4.55
C ALA A 54 11.27 12.56 5.58
N LEU A 55 10.43 13.32 6.30
CA LEU A 55 9.46 12.75 7.25
C LEU A 55 8.43 11.86 6.55
N ALA A 56 7.96 12.24 5.36
CA ALA A 56 7.01 11.45 4.59
C ALA A 56 7.62 10.11 4.18
N TYR A 57 8.83 10.11 3.63
CA TYR A 57 9.52 8.87 3.26
C TYR A 57 9.86 7.99 4.46
N LEU A 58 10.24 8.56 5.61
CA LEU A 58 10.44 7.78 6.83
C LEU A 58 9.12 7.15 7.31
N GLY A 59 8.01 7.87 7.21
CA GLY A 59 6.67 7.35 7.47
C GLY A 59 6.27 6.21 6.54
N ASP A 60 6.58 6.32 5.25
CA ASP A 60 6.32 5.29 4.23
C ASP A 60 7.13 4.02 4.50
N ILE A 61 8.43 4.16 4.78
CA ILE A 61 9.30 3.01 5.09
C ILE A 61 8.85 2.34 6.38
N ALA A 62 8.51 3.11 7.42
CA ALA A 62 8.00 2.54 8.67
C ALA A 62 6.68 1.78 8.45
N GLY A 63 5.79 2.32 7.61
CA GLY A 63 4.56 1.63 7.21
C GLY A 63 4.82 0.33 6.46
N PHE A 64 5.76 0.34 5.51
CA PHE A 64 6.17 -0.87 4.77
C PHE A 64 6.72 -1.96 5.70
N GLU A 65 7.53 -1.57 6.68
CA GLU A 65 8.08 -2.47 7.70
C GLU A 65 7.07 -2.84 8.79
N LYS A 66 5.83 -2.33 8.71
CA LYS A 66 4.75 -2.52 9.68
C LYS A 66 5.06 -1.97 11.07
N ASP A 67 6.02 -1.05 11.18
CA ASP A 67 6.26 -0.23 12.37
C ASP A 67 5.25 0.92 12.40
N TRP A 68 4.02 0.56 12.72
CA TRP A 68 2.89 1.49 12.67
C TRP A 68 3.03 2.64 13.65
N ASP A 69 3.65 2.42 14.82
CA ASP A 69 3.80 3.48 15.83
C ASP A 69 4.75 4.58 15.33
N THR A 70 5.88 4.18 14.72
CA THR A 70 6.81 5.13 14.08
C THR A 70 6.18 5.82 12.87
N SER A 71 5.46 5.08 12.03
CA SER A 71 4.74 5.64 10.87
C SER A 71 3.71 6.70 11.29
N ILE A 72 2.91 6.39 12.31
CA ILE A 72 1.93 7.31 12.92
C ILE A 72 2.62 8.56 13.46
N ALA A 73 3.78 8.43 14.12
CA ALA A 73 4.50 9.57 14.67
C ALA A 73 4.95 10.56 13.56
N PHE A 74 5.52 10.05 12.46
CA PHE A 74 5.92 10.87 11.32
C PHE A 74 4.72 11.55 10.64
N TYR A 75 3.65 10.80 10.36
CA TYR A 75 2.47 11.39 9.71
C TYR A 75 1.71 12.36 10.61
N LYS A 76 1.69 12.11 11.92
CA LYS A 76 1.13 13.06 12.89
C LYS A 76 1.87 14.40 12.85
N ASN A 77 3.20 14.37 12.77
CA ASN A 77 4.00 15.57 12.63
C ASN A 77 3.67 16.30 11.30
N LEU A 78 3.56 15.57 10.20
CA LEU A 78 3.21 16.13 8.89
C LEU A 78 1.84 16.81 8.87
N VAL A 79 0.79 16.20 9.42
CA VAL A 79 -0.55 16.83 9.46
C VAL A 79 -0.61 18.03 10.41
N GLN A 80 0.28 18.11 11.41
CA GLN A 80 0.40 19.28 12.28
C GLN A 80 1.07 20.46 11.58
N MET A 81 2.12 20.19 10.79
CA MET A 81 2.83 21.24 10.04
C MET A 81 2.10 21.68 8.78
N HIS A 82 1.41 20.75 8.12
CA HIS A 82 0.77 20.95 6.82
C HIS A 82 -0.66 20.37 6.82
N PRO A 83 -1.60 21.01 7.55
CA PRO A 83 -2.96 20.51 7.73
C PRO A 83 -3.84 20.57 6.47
N ASP A 84 -3.37 21.23 5.41
CA ASP A 84 -4.04 21.45 4.13
C ASP A 84 -3.57 20.50 3.01
N ILE A 85 -2.64 19.60 3.30
CA ILE A 85 -2.18 18.57 2.35
C ILE A 85 -3.00 17.29 2.53
N ALA A 86 -3.82 16.98 1.51
CA ALA A 86 -4.72 15.83 1.50
C ALA A 86 -3.97 14.50 1.74
N ASP A 87 -2.85 14.28 1.06
CA ASP A 87 -2.07 13.04 1.14
C ASP A 87 -1.52 12.79 2.55
N TYR A 88 -1.17 13.83 3.30
CA TYR A 88 -0.71 13.66 4.68
C TYR A 88 -1.86 13.26 5.61
N SER A 89 -3.05 13.86 5.41
CA SER A 89 -4.26 13.43 6.10
C SER A 89 -4.58 11.97 5.79
N PHE A 90 -4.53 11.58 4.50
CA PHE A 90 -4.75 10.20 4.08
C PHE A 90 -3.74 9.25 4.69
N LYS A 91 -2.43 9.51 4.54
CA LYS A 91 -1.36 8.66 5.08
C LYS A 91 -1.46 8.52 6.61
N TYR A 92 -1.82 9.59 7.33
CA TYR A 92 -2.04 9.51 8.76
C TYR A 92 -3.23 8.63 9.13
N GLY A 93 -4.39 8.86 8.50
CA GLY A 93 -5.59 8.04 8.70
C GLY A 93 -5.38 6.57 8.34
N ALA A 94 -4.67 6.30 7.24
CA ALA A 94 -4.32 4.95 6.79
C ALA A 94 -3.38 4.25 7.80
N ALA A 95 -2.32 4.92 8.28
CA ALA A 95 -1.41 4.35 9.27
C ALA A 95 -2.13 4.03 10.60
N LEU A 96 -3.04 4.91 11.06
CA LEU A 96 -3.91 4.63 12.20
C LEU A 96 -4.81 3.40 11.95
N GLY A 97 -5.37 3.28 10.74
CA GLY A 97 -6.15 2.11 10.32
C GLY A 97 -5.34 0.82 10.35
N MET A 98 -4.12 0.83 9.82
CA MET A 98 -3.22 -0.32 9.84
C MET A 98 -2.83 -0.72 11.28
N LYS A 99 -2.56 0.26 12.15
CA LYS A 99 -2.37 0.02 13.59
C LYS A 99 -3.60 -0.62 14.24
N ALA A 100 -4.79 -0.11 13.93
CA ALA A 100 -6.05 -0.62 14.46
C ALA A 100 -6.28 -2.09 14.04
N LEU A 101 -5.87 -2.47 12.83
CA LEU A 101 -5.92 -3.86 12.34
C LEU A 101 -4.87 -4.78 12.99
N SER A 102 -3.77 -4.22 13.51
CA SER A 102 -2.68 -4.98 14.12
C SER A 102 -2.87 -5.23 15.63
N VAL A 103 -3.90 -4.65 16.26
CA VAL A 103 -4.17 -4.78 17.70
C VAL A 103 -5.51 -5.48 17.95
N SER A 104 -5.82 -5.77 19.22
CA SER A 104 -7.11 -6.38 19.55
C SER A 104 -8.29 -5.46 19.20
N LYS A 105 -9.46 -6.03 18.90
CA LYS A 105 -10.67 -5.26 18.56
C LYS A 105 -11.10 -4.24 19.63
N ILE A 106 -10.74 -4.47 20.89
CA ILE A 106 -11.05 -3.52 21.98
C ILE A 106 -10.08 -2.34 21.95
N GLN A 107 -8.79 -2.63 21.77
CA GLN A 107 -7.76 -1.58 21.64
C GLN A 107 -7.94 -0.75 20.36
N SER A 108 -8.46 -1.37 19.28
CA SER A 108 -8.63 -0.67 18.00
C SER A 108 -9.65 0.47 18.05
N VAL A 109 -10.58 0.44 19.02
CA VAL A 109 -11.68 1.43 19.14
C VAL A 109 -11.15 2.86 19.30
N ILE A 110 -10.03 3.05 19.99
CA ILE A 110 -9.48 4.38 20.27
C ILE A 110 -9.05 5.12 19.00
N TYR A 111 -8.72 4.40 17.93
CA TYR A 111 -8.25 4.98 16.67
C TYR A 111 -9.39 5.38 15.73
N ILE A 112 -10.60 4.80 15.91
CA ILE A 112 -11.70 4.92 14.94
C ILE A 112 -12.09 6.38 14.65
N SER A 113 -12.12 7.22 15.68
CA SER A 113 -12.50 8.64 15.52
C SER A 113 -11.48 9.38 14.65
N ASP A 114 -10.18 9.19 14.91
CA ASP A 114 -9.13 9.85 14.15
C ASP A 114 -9.01 9.28 12.74
N ILE A 115 -9.17 7.96 12.55
CA ILE A 115 -9.20 7.33 11.23
C ILE A 115 -10.27 7.99 10.35
N LYS A 116 -11.52 8.06 10.83
CA LYS A 116 -12.61 8.71 10.09
C LYS A 116 -12.28 10.16 9.78
N LYS A 117 -11.89 10.93 10.79
CA LYS A 117 -11.57 12.35 10.67
C LYS A 117 -10.54 12.61 9.57
N TYR A 118 -9.41 11.91 9.57
CA TYR A 118 -8.32 12.20 8.65
C TYR A 118 -8.54 11.64 7.24
N LEU A 119 -9.25 10.52 7.11
CA LEU A 119 -9.67 10.03 5.79
C LEU A 119 -10.70 10.97 5.13
N GLU A 120 -11.70 11.42 5.88
CA GLU A 120 -12.70 12.39 5.40
C GLU A 120 -12.03 13.72 5.07
N LYS A 121 -11.06 14.16 5.88
CA LYS A 121 -10.30 15.37 5.60
C LYS A 121 -9.49 15.27 4.30
N ALA A 122 -8.93 14.10 4.00
CA ALA A 122 -8.22 13.90 2.73
C ALA A 122 -9.16 14.04 1.52
N VAL A 123 -10.39 13.54 1.62
CA VAL A 123 -11.41 13.70 0.57
C VAL A 123 -11.91 15.15 0.46
N GLU A 124 -12.07 15.85 1.59
CA GLU A 124 -12.44 17.27 1.63
C GLU A 124 -11.37 18.14 0.95
N LEU A 125 -10.09 17.91 1.26
CA LEU A 125 -8.96 18.65 0.70
C LEU A 125 -8.70 18.30 -0.77
N ASN A 126 -8.94 17.05 -1.16
CA ASN A 126 -8.79 16.58 -2.53
C ASN A 126 -10.03 15.79 -2.99
N PRO A 127 -10.97 16.46 -3.67
CA PRO A 127 -12.16 15.80 -4.22
C PRO A 127 -11.88 14.73 -5.29
N LYS A 128 -10.62 14.55 -5.72
CA LYS A 128 -10.22 13.47 -6.66
C LYS A 128 -9.42 12.36 -5.98
N HIS A 129 -9.29 12.36 -4.65
CA HIS A 129 -8.54 11.34 -3.92
C HIS A 129 -9.27 9.99 -3.95
N VAL A 130 -8.80 9.07 -4.79
CA VAL A 130 -9.43 7.76 -5.05
C VAL A 130 -9.19 6.81 -3.86
N GLU A 131 -7.96 6.77 -3.35
CA GLU A 131 -7.53 5.89 -2.26
C GLU A 131 -8.30 6.18 -0.98
N ALA A 132 -8.42 7.45 -0.59
CA ALA A 132 -9.16 7.84 0.61
C ALA A 132 -10.63 7.39 0.55
N ARG A 133 -11.28 7.55 -0.61
CA ARG A 133 -12.66 7.06 -0.83
C ARG A 133 -12.75 5.55 -0.72
N ARG A 134 -11.85 4.79 -1.35
CA ARG A 134 -11.80 3.33 -1.22
C ARG A 134 -11.66 2.88 0.23
N VAL A 135 -10.76 3.50 0.99
CA VAL A 135 -10.58 3.17 2.41
C VAL A 135 -11.81 3.57 3.23
N LEU A 136 -12.49 4.68 2.92
CA LEU A 136 -13.74 5.08 3.57
C LEU A 136 -14.87 4.07 3.30
N VAL A 137 -15.01 3.57 2.06
CA VAL A 137 -15.95 2.48 1.74
C VAL A 137 -15.69 1.28 2.65
N GLU A 138 -14.44 0.82 2.71
CA GLU A 138 -14.07 -0.34 3.52
C GLU A 138 -14.35 -0.11 5.01
N LEU A 139 -13.98 1.06 5.52
CA LEU A 139 -14.17 1.45 6.91
C LEU A 139 -15.66 1.45 7.30
N TYR A 140 -16.49 2.10 6.48
CA TYR A 140 -17.92 2.25 6.77
C TYR A 140 -18.69 0.92 6.71
N ILE A 141 -18.24 -0.03 5.90
CA ILE A 141 -18.79 -1.39 5.85
C ILE A 141 -18.28 -2.26 7.02
N LYS A 142 -16.99 -2.17 7.36
CA LYS A 142 -16.37 -3.01 8.42
C LYS A 142 -16.77 -2.61 9.84
N LEU A 143 -17.08 -1.34 10.07
CA LEU A 143 -17.42 -0.84 11.40
C LEU A 143 -18.84 -1.29 11.82
N PRO A 144 -19.04 -1.65 13.10
CA PRO A 144 -20.37 -1.76 13.67
C PRO A 144 -21.12 -0.42 13.59
N GLY A 145 -22.45 -0.47 13.43
CA GLY A 145 -23.30 0.74 13.36
C GLY A 145 -23.11 1.69 14.55
N ILE A 146 -22.95 1.16 15.77
CA ILE A 146 -22.68 1.96 16.98
C ILE A 146 -21.33 2.72 16.94
N LEU A 147 -20.36 2.24 16.16
CA LEU A 147 -19.06 2.89 15.96
C LEU A 147 -19.06 3.77 14.69
N GLY A 148 -20.22 3.91 14.05
CA GLY A 148 -20.44 4.74 12.87
C GLY A 148 -20.33 4.00 11.54
N GLY A 149 -20.41 2.67 11.52
CA GLY A 149 -20.60 1.93 10.28
C GLY A 149 -21.91 2.30 9.58
N SER A 150 -21.90 2.36 8.25
CA SER A 150 -23.04 2.77 7.44
C SER A 150 -22.87 2.35 5.99
N ILE A 151 -23.75 1.46 5.52
CA ILE A 151 -23.79 1.03 4.12
C ILE A 151 -24.09 2.22 3.20
N ASP A 152 -25.03 3.11 3.59
CA ASP A 152 -25.38 4.29 2.79
C ASP A 152 -24.18 5.23 2.58
N LYS A 153 -23.37 5.46 3.63
CA LYS A 153 -22.15 6.27 3.49
C LYS A 153 -21.12 5.58 2.62
N ALA A 154 -20.94 4.27 2.78
CA ALA A 154 -20.04 3.49 1.93
C ALA A 154 -20.49 3.57 0.47
N GLN A 155 -21.79 3.44 0.19
CA GLN A 155 -22.34 3.57 -1.15
C GLN A 155 -22.09 4.97 -1.72
N GLY A 156 -22.30 6.04 -0.95
CA GLY A 156 -22.01 7.41 -1.39
C GLY A 156 -20.56 7.60 -1.83
N TYR A 157 -19.58 7.15 -1.04
CA TYR A 157 -18.17 7.21 -1.44
C TYR A 157 -17.84 6.29 -2.62
N ALA A 158 -18.52 5.14 -2.74
CA ALA A 158 -18.35 4.26 -3.88
C ALA A 158 -18.88 4.91 -5.16
N ASP A 159 -20.04 5.58 -5.13
CA ASP A 159 -20.63 6.24 -6.28
C ASP A 159 -19.75 7.40 -6.78
N GLU A 160 -19.12 8.16 -5.88
CA GLU A 160 -18.12 9.17 -6.25
C GLU A 160 -16.92 8.60 -7.05
N LEU A 161 -16.60 7.32 -6.90
CA LEU A 161 -15.52 6.69 -7.64
C LEU A 161 -15.86 6.42 -9.11
N GLU A 162 -17.13 6.40 -9.50
CA GLU A 162 -17.55 6.03 -10.86
C GLU A 162 -16.86 6.90 -11.92
N ASP A 163 -16.87 8.21 -11.68
CA ASP A 163 -16.26 9.20 -12.58
C ASP A 163 -14.75 9.37 -12.36
N LEU A 164 -14.25 9.06 -11.15
CA LEU A 164 -12.83 9.22 -10.81
C LEU A 164 -11.99 8.06 -11.33
N ASN A 165 -12.43 6.83 -11.07
CA ASN A 165 -11.75 5.60 -11.47
C ASN A 165 -12.72 4.41 -11.49
N LYS A 166 -13.08 3.96 -12.70
CA LYS A 166 -14.02 2.85 -12.91
C LYS A 166 -13.57 1.52 -12.29
N VAL A 167 -12.27 1.25 -12.21
CA VAL A 167 -11.77 0.02 -11.58
C VAL A 167 -12.05 0.07 -10.08
N ASP A 168 -11.72 1.20 -9.45
CA ASP A 168 -11.98 1.43 -8.03
C ASP A 168 -13.47 1.46 -7.70
N TYR A 169 -14.29 2.03 -8.57
CA TYR A 169 -15.74 1.97 -8.46
C TYR A 169 -16.23 0.52 -8.38
N PHE A 170 -15.88 -0.31 -9.37
CA PHE A 170 -16.36 -1.70 -9.40
C PHE A 170 -15.80 -2.54 -8.25
N LEU A 171 -14.56 -2.28 -7.82
CA LEU A 171 -14.00 -2.94 -6.63
C LEU A 171 -14.70 -2.51 -5.34
N ALA A 172 -15.06 -1.24 -5.20
CA ALA A 172 -15.86 -0.74 -4.08
C ALA A 172 -17.25 -1.39 -4.05
N GLN A 173 -17.96 -1.42 -5.19
CA GLN A 173 -19.26 -2.10 -5.30
C GLN A 173 -19.15 -3.59 -4.98
N ALA A 174 -18.13 -4.27 -5.51
CA ALA A 174 -17.87 -5.68 -5.22
C ALA A 174 -17.64 -5.91 -3.73
N PHE A 175 -16.89 -5.03 -3.06
CA PHE A 175 -16.65 -5.13 -1.64
C PHE A 175 -17.92 -4.94 -0.81
N ILE A 176 -18.73 -3.91 -1.11
CA ILE A 176 -20.01 -3.65 -0.42
C ILE A 176 -20.93 -4.88 -0.56
N VAL A 177 -21.14 -5.35 -1.79
CA VAL A 177 -22.01 -6.50 -2.06
C VAL A 177 -21.48 -7.79 -1.43
N LYS A 178 -20.15 -7.97 -1.40
CA LYS A 178 -19.53 -9.14 -0.79
C LYS A 178 -19.80 -9.22 0.71
N GLU A 179 -19.65 -8.10 1.42
CA GLU A 179 -19.84 -8.07 2.87
C GLU A 179 -21.34 -8.09 3.25
N ASP A 180 -22.22 -7.61 2.37
CA ASP A 180 -23.69 -7.64 2.57
C ASP A 180 -24.33 -9.00 2.21
N LYS A 181 -23.98 -9.56 1.05
CA LYS A 181 -24.69 -10.71 0.44
C LYS A 181 -23.81 -11.94 0.22
N GLY A 182 -22.52 -11.74 0.00
CA GLY A 182 -21.57 -12.84 -0.22
C GLY A 182 -20.77 -12.72 -1.52
N LEU A 183 -19.79 -13.61 -1.67
CA LEU A 183 -18.84 -13.58 -2.78
C LEU A 183 -19.52 -13.84 -4.14
N ALA A 184 -20.53 -14.71 -4.19
CA ALA A 184 -21.23 -15.08 -5.43
C ALA A 184 -21.96 -13.86 -6.02
N GLU A 185 -22.59 -13.05 -5.17
CA GLU A 185 -23.32 -11.84 -5.55
C GLU A 185 -22.35 -10.72 -5.99
N ALA A 186 -21.14 -10.69 -5.43
CA ALA A 186 -20.10 -9.73 -5.78
C ALA A 186 -19.36 -10.06 -7.09
N GLU A 187 -19.45 -11.30 -7.56
CA GLU A 187 -18.72 -11.80 -8.74
C GLU A 187 -18.90 -10.88 -9.96
N GLY A 188 -20.14 -10.46 -10.25
CA GLY A 188 -20.44 -9.59 -11.38
C GLY A 188 -19.69 -8.25 -11.35
N PHE A 189 -19.49 -7.68 -10.16
CA PHE A 189 -18.73 -6.44 -10.00
C PHE A 189 -17.22 -6.67 -10.12
N PHE A 190 -16.69 -7.76 -9.58
CA PHE A 190 -15.28 -8.13 -9.78
C PHE A 190 -14.95 -8.36 -11.25
N LYS A 191 -15.84 -9.02 -12.01
CA LYS A 191 -15.68 -9.19 -13.47
C LYS A 191 -15.63 -7.85 -14.19
N LYS A 192 -16.54 -6.92 -13.87
CA LYS A 192 -16.52 -5.55 -14.42
C LYS A 192 -15.25 -4.79 -14.05
N ALA A 193 -14.70 -4.99 -12.84
CA ALA A 193 -13.44 -4.38 -12.44
C ALA A 193 -12.26 -4.88 -13.29
N LEU A 194 -12.20 -6.20 -13.55
CA LEU A 194 -11.19 -6.81 -14.42
C LEU A 194 -11.31 -6.28 -15.87
N GLU A 195 -12.52 -6.20 -16.40
CA GLU A 195 -12.79 -5.65 -17.74
C GLU A 195 -12.40 -4.17 -17.85
N ALA A 196 -12.77 -3.35 -16.85
CA ALA A 196 -12.38 -1.95 -16.79
C ALA A 196 -10.86 -1.77 -16.73
N HIS A 197 -10.15 -2.64 -16.00
CA HIS A 197 -8.70 -2.60 -15.89
C HIS A 197 -7.99 -2.93 -17.22
N GLN A 198 -8.56 -3.82 -18.05
CA GLN A 198 -8.02 -4.10 -19.38
C GLN A 198 -8.02 -2.86 -20.30
N GLN A 199 -8.97 -1.95 -20.08
CA GLN A 199 -9.12 -0.71 -20.85
C GLN A 199 -8.33 0.47 -20.26
N LEU A 200 -7.67 0.31 -19.11
CA LEU A 200 -6.87 1.37 -18.51
C LEU A 200 -5.56 1.59 -19.27
N THR A 201 -5.23 2.87 -19.51
CA THR A 201 -3.91 3.29 -19.97
C THR A 201 -2.85 3.08 -18.87
N SER A 202 -1.61 2.83 -19.28
CA SER A 202 -0.50 2.47 -18.36
C SER A 202 -0.27 3.48 -17.23
N GLN A 203 -0.47 4.78 -17.49
CA GLN A 203 -0.26 5.85 -16.51
C GLN A 203 -1.20 5.80 -15.29
N LYS A 204 -2.32 5.06 -15.38
CA LYS A 204 -3.31 4.93 -14.29
C LYS A 204 -3.22 3.60 -13.52
N LYS A 205 -2.27 2.72 -13.86
CA LYS A 205 -2.15 1.39 -13.24
C LYS A 205 -1.30 1.47 -11.98
N ARG A 206 -1.96 1.68 -10.84
CA ARG A 206 -1.33 1.57 -9.52
C ARG A 206 -1.02 0.09 -9.25
N ASN A 207 0.18 -0.22 -8.75
CA ASN A 207 0.60 -1.61 -8.56
C ASN A 207 -0.39 -2.39 -7.66
N ILE A 208 -0.93 -1.74 -6.62
CA ILE A 208 -1.97 -2.28 -5.75
C ILE A 208 -3.18 -2.87 -6.50
N LEU A 209 -3.62 -2.27 -7.61
CA LEU A 209 -4.74 -2.77 -8.40
C LEU A 209 -4.43 -4.11 -9.05
N ASN A 210 -3.17 -4.33 -9.47
CA ASN A 210 -2.75 -5.62 -10.01
C ASN A 210 -2.91 -6.73 -8.97
N TYR A 211 -2.56 -6.46 -7.71
CA TYR A 211 -2.79 -7.41 -6.63
C TYR A 211 -4.28 -7.62 -6.35
N GLU A 212 -5.06 -6.56 -6.16
CA GLU A 212 -6.49 -6.65 -5.82
C GLU A 212 -7.26 -7.47 -6.87
N LEU A 213 -7.02 -7.18 -8.14
CA LEU A 213 -7.67 -7.87 -9.26
C LEU A 213 -7.14 -9.28 -9.47
N GLY A 214 -5.83 -9.50 -9.30
CA GLY A 214 -5.23 -10.83 -9.36
C GLY A 214 -5.73 -11.75 -8.25
N LYS A 215 -5.90 -11.21 -7.03
CA LYS A 215 -6.54 -11.90 -5.90
C LYS A 215 -8.01 -12.17 -6.18
N ALA A 216 -8.77 -11.20 -6.71
CA ALA A 216 -10.17 -11.41 -7.07
C ALA A 216 -10.33 -12.54 -8.11
N ALA A 217 -9.48 -12.57 -9.14
CA ALA A 217 -9.44 -13.66 -10.12
C ALA A 217 -9.16 -15.03 -9.47
N SER A 218 -8.27 -15.08 -8.49
CA SER A 218 -7.94 -16.28 -7.70
C SER A 218 -9.08 -16.73 -6.77
N ASP A 219 -9.77 -15.80 -6.11
CA ASP A 219 -10.85 -16.09 -5.18
C ASP A 219 -12.12 -16.55 -5.89
N LEU A 220 -12.37 -16.01 -7.09
CA LEU A 220 -13.54 -16.33 -7.92
C LEU A 220 -13.28 -17.44 -8.94
N GLU A 221 -12.02 -17.85 -9.11
CA GLU A 221 -11.60 -18.84 -10.11
C GLU A 221 -11.96 -18.44 -11.56
N VAL A 222 -11.92 -17.14 -11.87
CA VAL A 222 -12.24 -16.57 -13.19
C VAL A 222 -11.05 -15.84 -13.80
N TYR A 223 -10.99 -15.80 -15.13
CA TYR A 223 -9.92 -15.17 -15.91
C TYR A 223 -8.48 -15.54 -15.43
N PRO A 224 -8.17 -16.83 -15.21
CA PRO A 224 -6.93 -17.22 -14.53
C PRO A 224 -5.66 -16.76 -15.23
N GLN A 225 -5.65 -16.71 -16.58
CA GLN A 225 -4.51 -16.17 -17.34
C GLN A 225 -4.30 -14.67 -17.08
N TYR A 226 -5.40 -13.91 -17.01
CA TYR A 226 -5.32 -12.47 -16.78
C TYR A 226 -4.95 -12.17 -15.32
N GLY A 227 -5.54 -12.87 -14.35
CA GLY A 227 -5.14 -12.78 -12.95
C GLY A 227 -3.66 -13.11 -12.75
N LEU A 228 -3.14 -14.14 -13.44
CA LEU A 228 -1.72 -14.50 -13.39
C LEU A 228 -0.83 -13.39 -13.96
N LYS A 229 -1.23 -12.76 -15.07
CA LYS A 229 -0.54 -11.60 -15.63
C LYS A 229 -0.47 -10.46 -14.61
N LEU A 230 -1.59 -10.13 -13.96
CA LEU A 230 -1.66 -9.08 -12.96
C LEU A 230 -0.77 -9.38 -11.75
N LEU A 231 -0.82 -10.60 -11.21
CA LEU A 231 0.05 -10.97 -10.07
C LEU A 231 1.53 -10.97 -10.44
N ASN A 232 1.90 -11.31 -11.68
CA ASN A 232 3.28 -11.15 -12.16
C ASN A 232 3.68 -9.68 -12.21
N GLU A 233 2.87 -8.82 -12.83
CA GLU A 233 3.12 -7.37 -12.85
C GLU A 233 3.24 -6.79 -11.43
N TYR A 234 2.42 -7.28 -10.48
CA TYR A 234 2.52 -6.90 -9.09
C TYR A 234 3.85 -7.26 -8.45
N ILE A 235 4.27 -8.52 -8.61
CA ILE A 235 5.50 -9.06 -8.04
C ILE A 235 6.73 -8.38 -8.66
N ASP A 236 6.73 -8.15 -9.97
CA ASP A 236 7.86 -7.57 -10.71
C ASP A 236 8.07 -6.09 -10.34
N ASN A 237 7.00 -5.37 -9.98
CA ASN A 237 7.05 -3.96 -9.58
C ASN A 237 6.90 -3.77 -8.06
N PHE A 238 7.03 -4.85 -7.27
CA PHE A 238 6.82 -4.79 -5.83
C PHE A 238 7.84 -3.86 -5.16
N GLY A 239 7.36 -2.90 -4.38
CA GLY A 239 8.20 -1.90 -3.72
C GLY A 239 7.66 -1.44 -2.37
N TYR A 240 8.34 -0.46 -1.77
CA TYR A 240 8.02 0.04 -0.43
C TYR A 240 6.61 0.68 -0.31
N ASN A 241 5.99 1.05 -1.43
CA ASN A 241 4.65 1.61 -1.46
C ASN A 241 3.54 0.55 -1.45
N ASP A 242 3.89 -0.74 -1.55
CA ASP A 242 2.93 -1.83 -1.63
C ASP A 242 2.56 -2.37 -0.25
N ILE A 243 1.25 -2.45 0.01
CA ILE A 243 0.70 -2.88 1.31
C ILE A 243 0.48 -4.40 1.40
N TYR A 244 0.33 -5.08 0.26
CA TYR A 244 0.06 -6.52 0.22
C TYR A 244 1.36 -7.29 0.04
N SER A 245 1.67 -8.17 0.96
CA SER A 245 2.97 -8.82 0.98
C SER A 245 3.14 -9.87 -0.12
N LEU A 246 4.39 -10.09 -0.54
CA LEU A 246 4.73 -11.00 -1.65
C LEU A 246 4.25 -12.43 -1.41
N GLU A 247 4.24 -12.93 -0.17
CA GLU A 247 3.75 -14.28 0.12
C GLU A 247 2.29 -14.47 -0.31
N TRP A 248 1.44 -13.46 -0.13
CA TRP A 248 0.05 -13.53 -0.56
C TRP A 248 -0.08 -13.43 -2.07
N ALA A 249 0.79 -12.65 -2.73
CA ALA A 249 0.82 -12.58 -4.18
C ALA A 249 1.21 -13.94 -4.79
N TYR A 250 2.25 -14.58 -4.25
CA TYR A 250 2.69 -15.92 -4.65
C TYR A 250 1.66 -17.01 -4.33
N PHE A 251 0.98 -16.93 -3.19
CA PHE A 251 -0.13 -17.83 -2.83
C PHE A 251 -1.26 -17.77 -3.87
N ASN A 252 -1.75 -16.58 -4.22
CA ASN A 252 -2.79 -16.42 -5.22
C ASN A 252 -2.32 -16.81 -6.62
N LYS A 253 -1.05 -16.53 -6.95
CA LYS A 253 -0.43 -16.96 -8.20
C LYS A 253 -0.41 -18.48 -8.34
N ALA A 254 -0.09 -19.21 -7.25
CA ALA A 254 -0.11 -20.67 -7.23
C ALA A 254 -1.52 -21.23 -7.50
N LYS A 255 -2.55 -20.67 -6.85
CA LYS A 255 -3.96 -21.04 -7.09
C LYS A 255 -4.33 -20.87 -8.57
N LEU A 256 -3.98 -19.74 -9.17
CA LEU A 256 -4.27 -19.48 -10.59
C LEU A 256 -3.50 -20.42 -11.54
N GLN A 257 -2.24 -20.73 -11.25
CA GLN A 257 -1.46 -21.69 -12.02
C GLN A 257 -2.06 -23.10 -11.93
N ALA A 258 -2.58 -23.48 -10.76
CA ALA A 258 -3.27 -24.76 -10.56
C ALA A 258 -4.57 -24.85 -11.38
N LEU A 259 -5.36 -23.77 -11.46
CA LEU A 259 -6.54 -23.69 -12.33
C LEU A 259 -6.20 -23.84 -13.82
N LEU A 260 -4.99 -23.44 -14.22
CA LEU A 260 -4.47 -23.59 -15.57
C LEU A 260 -3.83 -24.96 -15.84
N MET A 261 -3.96 -25.92 -14.91
CA MET A 261 -3.30 -27.23 -14.98
C MET A 261 -1.77 -27.16 -15.05
N ASN A 262 -1.17 -26.03 -14.66
CA ASN A 262 0.28 -25.82 -14.63
C ASN A 262 0.86 -26.22 -13.27
N LYS A 263 0.75 -27.51 -12.92
CA LYS A 263 1.10 -28.04 -11.59
C LYS A 263 2.54 -27.69 -11.16
N SER A 264 3.53 -27.84 -12.04
CA SER A 264 4.93 -27.56 -11.72
C SER A 264 5.14 -26.09 -11.31
N GLU A 265 4.55 -25.17 -12.07
CA GLU A 265 4.60 -23.73 -11.80
C GLU A 265 3.85 -23.36 -10.51
N ALA A 266 2.69 -24.00 -10.27
CA ALA A 266 1.92 -23.80 -9.05
C ALA A 266 2.72 -24.22 -7.80
N ILE A 267 3.47 -25.33 -7.87
CA ILE A 267 4.37 -25.78 -6.80
C ILE A 267 5.49 -24.76 -6.57
N ILE A 268 6.12 -24.25 -7.63
CA ILE A 268 7.17 -23.23 -7.51
C ILE A 268 6.63 -21.98 -6.81
N SER A 269 5.45 -21.49 -7.18
CA SER A 269 4.86 -20.30 -6.58
C SER A 269 4.46 -20.53 -5.11
N ILE A 270 3.85 -21.67 -4.76
CA ILE A 270 3.44 -21.92 -3.37
C ILE A 270 4.66 -22.11 -2.46
N ASP A 271 5.75 -22.68 -2.97
CA ASP A 271 7.00 -22.82 -2.23
C ASP A 271 7.67 -21.46 -1.96
N LYS A 272 7.59 -20.53 -2.92
CA LYS A 272 8.02 -19.14 -2.69
C LYS A 272 7.19 -18.46 -1.60
N ALA A 273 5.87 -18.63 -1.60
CA ALA A 273 5.00 -18.09 -0.55
C ALA A 273 5.38 -18.63 0.84
N LEU A 274 5.62 -19.94 0.95
CA LEU A 274 6.02 -20.60 2.20
C LEU A 274 7.43 -20.20 2.67
N THR A 275 8.33 -19.85 1.76
CA THR A 275 9.67 -19.36 2.10
C THR A 275 9.64 -17.94 2.66
N LEU A 276 8.68 -17.12 2.20
CA LEU A 276 8.55 -15.73 2.63
C LEU A 276 7.81 -15.56 3.96
N ARG A 277 7.03 -16.57 4.37
CA ARG A 277 6.24 -16.52 5.60
C ARG A 277 6.19 -17.87 6.29
N ASP A 278 6.76 -17.90 7.49
CA ASP A 278 6.63 -19.03 8.41
C ASP A 278 5.18 -19.23 8.86
N ASN A 279 4.79 -20.49 9.09
CA ASN A 279 3.46 -20.89 9.58
C ASN A 279 2.29 -20.41 8.70
N PHE A 280 2.49 -20.32 7.38
CA PHE A 280 1.44 -19.91 6.45
C PHE A 280 0.49 -21.07 6.12
N LYS A 281 -0.42 -21.38 7.06
CA LYS A 281 -1.31 -22.54 7.03
C LYS A 281 -2.13 -22.66 5.75
N GLU A 282 -2.64 -21.55 5.24
CA GLU A 282 -3.41 -21.51 3.99
C GLU A 282 -2.56 -22.01 2.81
N ALA A 283 -1.30 -21.58 2.74
CA ALA A 283 -0.37 -22.01 1.71
C ALA A 283 0.04 -23.48 1.85
N GLU A 284 0.18 -23.99 3.08
CA GLU A 284 0.47 -25.41 3.33
C GLU A 284 -0.68 -26.33 2.87
N LEU A 285 -1.92 -25.93 3.15
CA LEU A 285 -3.11 -26.65 2.70
C LEU A 285 -3.22 -26.63 1.18
N GLU A 286 -3.01 -25.46 0.58
CA GLU A 286 -3.07 -25.29 -0.86
C GLU A 286 -1.97 -26.08 -1.57
N LYS A 287 -0.75 -26.14 -1.02
CA LYS A 287 0.33 -26.99 -1.55
C LYS A 287 -0.08 -28.46 -1.60
N LYS A 288 -0.71 -28.98 -0.53
CA LYS A 288 -1.21 -30.36 -0.50
C LYS A 288 -2.27 -30.61 -1.57
N ARG A 289 -3.19 -29.67 -1.76
CA ARG A 289 -4.20 -29.71 -2.83
C ARG A 289 -3.54 -29.78 -4.21
N ILE A 290 -2.60 -28.87 -4.50
CA ILE A 290 -1.87 -28.81 -5.77
C ILE A 290 -1.10 -30.10 -6.06
N GLN A 291 -0.50 -30.71 -5.03
CA GLN A 291 0.22 -31.98 -5.17
C GLN A 291 -0.68 -33.15 -5.61
N GLN A 292 -2.00 -33.06 -5.36
CA GLN A 292 -2.99 -34.08 -5.71
C GLN A 292 -3.63 -33.90 -7.09
N LEU A 293 -3.45 -32.74 -7.75
CA LEU A 293 -3.90 -32.48 -9.12
C LEU A 293 -3.13 -33.32 -10.15
#